data_AF-Q7UHX9-F1
#
_entry.id   AF-Q7UHX9-F1
#
_cell.length_a   1.000
_cell.length_b   1.000
_cell.length_c   1.000
_cell.angle_alpha   90.00
_cell.angle_beta   90.00
_cell.angle_gamma   90.00
#
_symmetry.space_group_name_H-M   'P 1'
#
loop_
_entity.id
_entity.type
_entity.pdbx_description
1 polymer ?
#
loop_
_entity_poly.entity_id
_entity_poly.type
_entity_poly.pdbx_seq_one_letter_code
_entity_poly.pdbx_strand_id
1 'polypeptide(L)'
;MNSERRHQLNENELAGALDKFNHSIEPYSKPIALGVAAFFVAVLGYGFYSSTKSDNRSDATLQLIDASITGDTESLATIAAKYPNTSAAAWARLYQGGQQMGIGFSTLYTSRDEAETLLDDAVEAYNQAMELSNDAMIQSRAHYGLAQIAEARGNVEDAIREYEEAMAVGESAAMVDEAKARIAALSSSQAKDFLAWFQEQDFSPAEPSLPPSLPGAGDLPDLPDLDLPPLDLPMDDLTEEDATDAETNDAAESGEGEAEEPAMTEEPAKTEAPEEPATEEAAAEETTEEKAAEPAEEMKEEAPAEEAVKEAAAEKAPEVEETPATDEPAASDE
;
A
#
# COMPACT_ATOMS: atom_id res chain seq x y z
N MET A 1 16.25 -54.69 56.14
CA MET A 1 15.89 -53.48 56.88
C MET A 1 15.82 -52.31 55.91
N ASN A 2 14.67 -51.61 55.87
CA ASN A 2 14.55 -50.18 55.53
C ASN A 2 14.55 -49.74 54.05
N SER A 3 13.68 -50.31 53.22
CA SER A 3 13.16 -49.61 52.02
C SER A 3 11.79 -48.99 52.34
N GLU A 4 10.85 -49.79 52.84
CA GLU A 4 9.48 -49.35 53.19
C GLU A 4 9.45 -48.27 54.28
N ARG A 5 10.36 -48.34 55.25
CA ARG A 5 10.43 -47.37 56.35
C ARG A 5 11.00 -46.00 55.92
N ARG A 6 11.67 -45.90 54.77
CA ARG A 6 12.15 -44.63 54.20
C ARG A 6 11.07 -43.93 53.39
N HIS A 7 10.22 -44.69 52.68
CA HIS A 7 9.07 -44.12 51.96
C HIS A 7 8.00 -43.54 52.89
N GLN A 8 7.73 -44.19 54.03
CA GLN A 8 6.76 -43.69 55.01
C GLN A 8 7.21 -42.41 55.73
N LEU A 9 8.52 -42.16 55.84
CA LEU A 9 9.03 -40.92 56.44
C LEU A 9 8.86 -39.73 55.46
N ASN A 10 9.07 -39.97 54.16
CA ASN A 10 8.86 -38.93 53.13
C ASN A 10 7.37 -38.59 52.94
N GLU A 11 6.47 -39.58 52.98
CA GLU A 11 5.02 -39.30 52.93
C GLU A 11 4.51 -38.54 54.16
N ASN A 12 5.11 -38.77 55.34
CA ASN A 12 4.71 -38.11 56.58
C ASN A 12 5.25 -36.68 56.69
N GLU A 13 6.46 -36.42 56.22
CA GLU A 13 7.00 -35.05 56.17
C GLU A 13 6.26 -34.19 55.12
N LEU A 14 5.93 -34.77 53.96
CA LEU A 14 5.08 -34.11 52.96
C LEU A 14 3.67 -33.85 53.50
N ALA A 15 3.07 -34.82 54.20
CA ALA A 15 1.76 -34.68 54.81
C ALA A 15 1.75 -33.60 55.91
N GLY A 16 2.76 -33.56 56.78
CA GLY A 16 2.90 -32.54 57.81
C GLY A 16 3.22 -31.15 57.27
N ALA A 17 3.93 -31.05 56.13
CA ALA A 17 4.14 -29.80 55.41
C ALA A 17 2.86 -29.31 54.73
N LEU A 18 2.09 -30.22 54.12
CA LEU A 18 0.78 -29.93 53.54
C LEU A 18 -0.23 -29.46 54.59
N ASP A 19 -0.25 -30.08 55.78
CA ASP A 19 -1.18 -29.73 56.84
C ASP A 19 -0.91 -28.32 57.40
N LYS A 20 0.37 -27.99 57.62
CA LYS A 20 0.79 -26.64 58.03
C LYS A 20 0.47 -25.58 56.95
N PHE A 21 0.67 -25.93 55.68
CA PHE A 21 0.35 -25.05 54.56
C PHE A 21 -1.16 -24.84 54.41
N ASN A 22 -1.95 -25.90 54.55
CA ASN A 22 -3.41 -25.85 54.52
C ASN A 22 -3.96 -24.97 55.65
N HIS A 23 -3.48 -25.15 56.88
CA HIS A 23 -3.92 -24.33 58.01
C HIS A 23 -3.50 -22.85 57.89
N SER A 24 -2.40 -22.58 57.16
CA SER A 24 -1.96 -21.21 56.85
C SER A 24 -2.82 -20.55 55.77
N ILE A 25 -3.41 -21.32 54.87
CA ILE A 25 -4.29 -20.84 53.78
C ILE A 25 -5.75 -20.78 54.20
N GLU A 26 -6.19 -21.63 55.14
CA GLU A 26 -7.57 -21.70 55.63
C GLU A 26 -8.21 -20.32 55.93
N PRO A 27 -7.56 -19.38 56.65
CA PRO A 27 -8.14 -18.05 56.91
C PRO A 27 -8.23 -17.16 55.65
N TYR A 28 -7.39 -17.41 54.64
CA TYR A 28 -7.33 -16.62 53.40
C TYR A 28 -7.97 -17.33 52.21
N SER A 29 -8.50 -18.54 52.37
CA SER A 29 -9.08 -19.36 51.29
C SER A 29 -10.23 -18.66 50.56
N LYS A 30 -11.10 -17.94 51.28
CA LYS A 30 -12.21 -17.15 50.70
C LYS A 30 -11.73 -15.96 49.87
N PRO A 31 -10.87 -15.05 50.37
CA PRO A 31 -10.34 -13.97 49.54
C PRO A 31 -9.45 -14.47 48.40
N ILE A 32 -8.69 -15.58 48.58
CA ILE A 32 -7.95 -16.22 47.48
C ILE A 32 -8.90 -16.75 46.42
N ALA A 33 -9.97 -17.47 46.79
CA ALA A 33 -10.96 -17.96 45.84
C ALA A 33 -11.65 -16.82 45.08
N LEU A 34 -11.96 -15.71 45.76
CA LEU A 34 -12.52 -14.51 45.12
C LEU A 34 -11.52 -13.84 44.18
N GLY A 35 -10.23 -13.78 44.57
CA GLY A 35 -9.16 -13.27 43.72
C GLY A 35 -8.94 -14.12 42.48
N VAL A 36 -8.95 -15.45 42.61
CA VAL A 36 -8.85 -16.39 41.48
C VAL A 36 -10.07 -16.27 40.57
N ALA A 37 -11.28 -16.16 41.12
CA ALA A 37 -12.49 -15.94 40.32
C ALA A 37 -12.44 -14.61 39.55
N ALA A 38 -12.02 -13.52 40.21
CA ALA A 38 -11.83 -12.23 39.56
C ALA A 38 -10.76 -12.28 38.46
N PHE A 39 -9.66 -13.00 38.69
CA PHE A 39 -8.61 -13.23 37.69
C PHE A 39 -9.16 -13.98 36.47
N PHE A 40 -9.93 -15.06 36.66
CA PHE A 40 -10.55 -15.79 35.55
C PHE A 40 -11.49 -14.90 34.73
N VAL A 41 -12.32 -14.08 35.39
CA VAL A 41 -13.19 -13.12 34.69
C VAL A 41 -12.37 -12.10 33.90
N ALA A 42 -11.28 -11.57 34.48
CA ALA A 42 -10.38 -10.64 33.79
C ALA A 42 -9.71 -11.28 32.57
N VAL A 43 -9.25 -12.53 32.67
CA VAL A 43 -8.64 -13.28 31.56
C VAL A 43 -9.66 -13.53 30.44
N LEU A 44 -10.89 -13.94 30.78
CA LEU A 44 -11.96 -14.14 29.80
C LEU A 44 -12.34 -12.82 29.11
N GLY A 45 -12.44 -11.73 29.88
CA GLY A 45 -12.70 -10.40 29.33
C GLY A 45 -11.60 -9.91 28.39
N TYR A 46 -10.33 -10.12 28.78
CA TYR A 46 -9.18 -9.82 27.92
C TYR A 46 -9.18 -10.70 26.66
N GLY A 47 -9.50 -11.99 26.79
CA GLY A 47 -9.62 -12.94 25.69
C GLY A 47 -10.61 -12.46 24.64
N PHE A 48 -11.83 -12.10 25.04
CA PHE A 48 -12.88 -11.62 24.12
C PHE A 48 -12.54 -10.27 23.45
N TYR A 49 -11.93 -9.35 24.20
CA TYR A 49 -11.43 -8.09 23.64
C TYR A 49 -10.28 -8.31 22.65
N SER A 50 -9.38 -9.25 22.95
CA SER A 50 -8.27 -9.59 22.07
C SER A 50 -8.71 -10.35 20.82
N SER A 51 -9.75 -11.20 20.91
CA SER A 51 -10.26 -11.99 19.78
C SER A 51 -10.91 -11.10 18.73
N THR A 52 -11.75 -10.15 19.14
CA THR A 52 -12.39 -9.18 18.23
C THR A 52 -11.36 -8.32 17.48
N LYS A 53 -10.24 -7.97 18.11
CA LYS A 53 -9.14 -7.25 17.44
C LYS A 53 -8.37 -8.11 16.44
N SER A 54 -8.28 -9.42 16.69
CA SER A 54 -7.64 -10.37 15.77
C SER A 54 -8.50 -10.61 14.53
N ASP A 55 -9.81 -10.78 14.72
CA ASP A 55 -10.76 -11.06 13.63
C ASP A 55 -10.79 -9.89 12.63
N ASN A 56 -10.88 -8.65 13.13
CA ASN A 56 -10.89 -7.45 12.29
C ASN A 56 -9.62 -7.29 11.44
N ARG A 57 -8.45 -7.73 11.93
CA ARG A 57 -7.19 -7.62 11.19
C ARG A 57 -7.14 -8.62 10.03
N SER A 58 -7.55 -9.87 10.28
CA SER A 58 -7.58 -10.92 9.26
C SER A 58 -8.54 -10.56 8.13
N ASP A 59 -9.76 -10.13 8.46
CA ASP A 59 -10.75 -9.72 7.47
C ASP A 59 -10.29 -8.50 6.67
N ALA A 60 -9.70 -7.50 7.32
CA ALA A 60 -9.20 -6.31 6.65
C ALA A 60 -8.11 -6.65 5.63
N THR A 61 -7.16 -7.54 5.99
CA THR A 61 -6.10 -7.97 5.08
C THR A 61 -6.65 -8.77 3.90
N LEU A 62 -7.61 -9.67 4.13
CA LEU A 62 -8.23 -10.43 3.04
C LEU A 62 -8.96 -9.53 2.05
N GLN A 63 -9.74 -8.57 2.56
CA GLN A 63 -10.46 -7.61 1.71
C GLN A 63 -9.50 -6.69 0.96
N LEU A 64 -8.40 -6.26 1.61
CA LEU A 64 -7.37 -5.47 0.95
C LEU A 64 -6.73 -6.22 -0.22
N ILE A 65 -6.42 -7.51 -0.06
CA ILE A 65 -5.82 -8.31 -1.13
C ILE A 65 -6.75 -8.32 -2.35
N ASP A 66 -8.04 -8.62 -2.15
CA ASP A 66 -9.04 -8.64 -3.22
C ASP A 66 -9.18 -7.27 -3.90
N ALA A 67 -9.39 -6.21 -3.12
CA ALA A 67 -9.54 -4.84 -3.64
C ALA A 67 -8.27 -4.30 -4.33
N SER A 68 -7.07 -4.71 -3.86
CA SER A 68 -5.81 -4.31 -4.49
C SER A 68 -5.59 -4.96 -5.86
N ILE A 69 -6.19 -6.13 -6.10
CA ILE A 69 -6.12 -6.82 -7.40
C ILE A 69 -7.09 -6.18 -8.39
N THR A 70 -8.30 -5.86 -7.94
CA THR A 70 -9.31 -5.21 -8.79
C THR A 70 -8.99 -3.74 -9.06
N GLY A 71 -8.27 -3.10 -8.13
CA GLY A 71 -7.92 -1.69 -8.24
C GLY A 71 -9.12 -0.76 -8.00
N ASP A 72 -10.18 -1.27 -7.37
CA ASP A 72 -11.41 -0.53 -7.08
C ASP A 72 -11.21 0.45 -5.91
N THR A 73 -11.21 1.74 -6.23
CA THR A 73 -10.98 2.82 -5.28
C THR A 73 -12.06 2.93 -4.22
N GLU A 74 -13.32 2.61 -4.54
CA GLU A 74 -14.43 2.65 -3.58
C GLU A 74 -14.32 1.52 -2.56
N SER A 75 -13.95 0.32 -3.02
CA SER A 75 -13.67 -0.82 -2.14
C SER A 75 -12.50 -0.52 -1.20
N LEU A 76 -11.42 0.07 -1.73
CA LEU A 76 -10.26 0.47 -0.92
C LEU A 76 -10.64 1.52 0.15
N ALA A 77 -11.43 2.54 -0.22
CA ALA A 77 -11.94 3.54 0.73
C ALA A 77 -12.83 2.90 1.81
N THR A 78 -13.69 1.96 1.42
CA THR A 78 -14.57 1.22 2.33
C THR A 78 -13.77 0.40 3.35
N ILE A 79 -12.70 -0.26 2.92
CA ILE A 79 -11.81 -1.03 3.81
C ILE A 79 -11.18 -0.12 4.86
N ALA A 80 -10.67 1.05 4.44
CA ALA A 80 -10.08 2.01 5.36
C ALA A 80 -11.09 2.53 6.39
N ALA A 81 -12.32 2.84 5.96
CA ALA A 81 -13.39 3.31 6.84
C ALA A 81 -13.89 2.22 7.80
N LYS A 82 -13.95 0.97 7.35
CA LYS A 82 -14.43 -0.18 8.15
C LYS A 82 -13.40 -0.65 9.18
N TYR A 83 -12.11 -0.51 8.87
CA TYR A 83 -11.02 -1.03 9.69
C TYR A 83 -9.96 0.03 10.08
N PRO A 84 -10.34 1.21 10.61
CA PRO A 84 -9.47 2.40 10.73
C PRO A 84 -8.26 2.24 11.65
N ASN A 85 -8.18 1.17 12.45
CA ASN A 85 -7.08 0.89 13.37
C ASN A 85 -6.24 -0.34 12.96
N THR A 86 -6.18 -0.60 11.65
CA THR A 86 -5.44 -1.73 11.08
C THR A 86 -4.40 -1.23 10.07
N SER A 87 -3.30 -1.98 9.91
CA SER A 87 -2.33 -1.67 8.85
C SER A 87 -2.97 -1.75 7.46
N ALA A 88 -3.94 -2.67 7.29
CA ALA A 88 -4.67 -2.81 6.05
C ALA A 88 -5.43 -1.53 5.65
N ALA A 89 -5.92 -0.73 6.60
CA ALA A 89 -6.54 0.56 6.28
C ALA A 89 -5.54 1.58 5.71
N ALA A 90 -4.34 1.65 6.27
CA ALA A 90 -3.29 2.53 5.75
C ALA A 90 -2.83 2.10 4.34
N TRP A 91 -2.66 0.79 4.13
CA TRP A 91 -2.38 0.22 2.80
C TRP A 91 -3.51 0.45 1.81
N ALA A 92 -4.76 0.33 2.25
CA ALA A 92 -5.91 0.59 1.39
C ALA A 92 -5.91 2.03 0.90
N ARG A 93 -5.63 3.01 1.78
CA ARG A 93 -5.49 4.42 1.40
C ARG A 93 -4.29 4.66 0.47
N LEU A 94 -3.15 4.02 0.71
CA LEU A 94 -1.99 4.11 -0.18
C LEU A 94 -2.32 3.61 -1.59
N TYR A 95 -2.97 2.45 -1.69
CA TYR A 95 -3.38 1.89 -2.98
C TYR A 95 -4.49 2.71 -3.64
N GLN A 96 -5.44 3.23 -2.86
CA GLN A 96 -6.47 4.12 -3.37
C GLN A 96 -5.83 5.34 -4.04
N GLY A 97 -4.87 5.99 -3.36
CA GLY A 97 -4.12 7.11 -3.91
C GLY A 97 -3.34 6.75 -5.17
N GLY A 98 -2.68 5.59 -5.19
CA GLY A 98 -1.99 5.08 -6.38
C GLY A 98 -2.91 4.88 -7.58
N GLN A 99 -4.09 4.30 -7.37
CA GLN A 99 -5.07 4.07 -8.42
C GLN A 99 -5.66 5.37 -8.95
N GLN A 100 -6.06 6.29 -8.06
CA GLN A 100 -6.59 7.59 -8.44
C GLN A 100 -5.55 8.44 -9.18
N MET A 101 -4.29 8.40 -8.73
CA MET A 101 -3.17 9.04 -9.42
C MET A 101 -2.97 8.48 -10.83
N GLY A 102 -2.97 7.15 -10.97
CA GLY A 102 -2.84 6.50 -12.27
C GLY A 102 -3.96 6.88 -13.24
N ILE A 103 -5.21 6.90 -12.75
CA ILE A 103 -6.38 7.32 -13.54
C ILE A 103 -6.25 8.81 -13.89
N GLY A 104 -5.98 9.68 -12.91
CA GLY A 104 -5.78 11.12 -13.11
C GLY A 104 -4.71 11.44 -14.16
N PHE A 105 -3.56 10.76 -14.12
CA PHE A 105 -2.51 10.95 -15.13
C PHE A 105 -2.94 10.58 -16.54
N SER A 106 -3.74 9.53 -16.71
CA SER A 106 -4.29 9.19 -18.02
C SER A 106 -5.35 10.20 -18.48
N THR A 107 -6.16 10.70 -17.54
CA THR A 107 -7.23 11.67 -17.78
C THR A 107 -6.71 13.07 -18.12
N LEU A 108 -5.47 13.43 -17.72
CA LEU A 108 -4.84 14.70 -18.10
C LEU A 108 -4.81 14.94 -19.62
N TYR A 109 -4.81 13.86 -20.41
CA TYR A 109 -4.79 13.90 -21.87
C TYR A 109 -6.17 13.98 -22.51
N THR A 110 -7.24 14.05 -21.72
CA THR A 110 -8.62 14.09 -22.23
C THR A 110 -9.52 15.10 -21.53
N SER A 111 -9.30 15.34 -20.23
CA SER A 111 -10.08 16.25 -19.40
C SER A 111 -9.25 16.71 -18.21
N ARG A 112 -8.75 17.95 -18.26
CA ARG A 112 -7.90 18.48 -17.18
C ARG A 112 -8.67 18.66 -15.88
N ASP A 113 -9.91 19.13 -15.93
CA ASP A 113 -10.73 19.37 -14.73
C ASP A 113 -11.05 18.07 -13.97
N GLU A 114 -11.37 17.00 -14.72
CA GLU A 114 -11.61 15.68 -14.13
C GLU A 114 -10.31 15.08 -13.58
N ALA A 115 -9.20 15.24 -14.31
CA ALA A 115 -7.89 14.82 -13.84
C ALA A 115 -7.52 15.50 -12.52
N GLU A 116 -7.72 16.82 -12.39
CA GLU A 116 -7.42 17.53 -11.15
C GLU A 116 -8.25 17.02 -9.97
N THR A 117 -9.53 16.69 -10.19
CA THR A 117 -10.38 16.09 -9.15
C THR A 117 -9.82 14.74 -8.69
N LEU A 118 -9.43 13.87 -9.64
CA LEU A 118 -8.83 12.57 -9.34
C LEU A 118 -7.48 12.70 -8.61
N LEU A 119 -6.67 13.70 -8.99
CA LEU A 119 -5.39 13.97 -8.36
C LEU A 119 -5.56 14.54 -6.95
N ASP A 120 -6.58 15.37 -6.69
CA ASP A 120 -6.92 15.83 -5.35
C ASP A 120 -7.36 14.68 -4.44
N ASP A 121 -8.21 13.79 -4.94
CA ASP A 121 -8.59 12.59 -4.18
C ASP A 121 -7.37 11.71 -3.87
N ALA A 122 -6.44 11.58 -4.81
CA ALA A 122 -5.20 10.84 -4.61
C ALA A 122 -4.32 11.47 -3.52
N VAL A 123 -4.20 12.80 -3.50
CA VAL A 123 -3.50 13.55 -2.45
C VAL A 123 -4.14 13.29 -1.08
N GLU A 124 -5.47 13.36 -0.99
CA GLU A 124 -6.18 13.06 0.26
C GLU A 124 -5.89 11.63 0.74
N ALA A 125 -5.97 10.66 -0.16
CA ALA A 125 -5.72 9.25 0.17
C ALA A 125 -4.27 9.01 0.64
N TYR A 126 -3.27 9.61 -0.01
CA TYR A 126 -1.88 9.51 0.44
C TYR A 126 -1.66 10.14 1.82
N ASN A 127 -2.22 11.33 2.08
CA ASN A 127 -2.14 11.97 3.39
C ASN A 127 -2.77 11.09 4.48
N GLN A 128 -3.96 10.55 4.22
CA GLN A 128 -4.62 9.63 5.17
C GLN A 128 -3.83 8.35 5.39
N ALA A 129 -3.15 7.81 4.37
CA ALA A 129 -2.28 6.65 4.55
C ALA A 129 -1.15 6.94 5.54
N MET A 130 -0.53 8.13 5.43
CA MET A 130 0.52 8.59 6.33
C MET A 130 0.02 8.88 7.74
N GLU A 131 -1.20 9.41 7.90
CA GLU A 131 -1.83 9.62 9.21
C GLU A 131 -2.13 8.30 9.93
N LEU A 132 -2.52 7.27 9.18
CA LEU A 132 -2.91 5.96 9.72
C LEU A 132 -1.70 5.10 10.12
N SER A 133 -0.52 5.35 9.56
CA SER A 133 0.65 4.49 9.76
C SER A 133 1.98 5.22 9.62
N ASN A 134 2.87 5.01 10.60
CA ASN A 134 4.28 5.43 10.53
C ASN A 134 5.19 4.35 9.88
N ASP A 135 4.60 3.40 9.15
CA ASP A 135 5.36 2.39 8.41
C ASP A 135 6.21 3.06 7.31
N ALA A 136 7.50 2.74 7.26
CA ALA A 136 8.43 3.39 6.36
C ALA A 136 8.06 3.22 4.88
N MET A 137 7.49 2.07 4.50
CA MET A 137 7.10 1.83 3.12
C MET A 137 5.88 2.69 2.73
N ILE A 138 4.91 2.84 3.65
CA ILE A 138 3.75 3.72 3.41
C ILE A 138 4.18 5.18 3.31
N GLN A 139 4.99 5.66 4.25
CA GLN A 139 5.47 7.05 4.28
C GLN A 139 6.25 7.40 3.01
N SER A 140 7.25 6.58 2.68
CA SER A 140 8.10 6.74 1.50
C SER A 140 7.30 6.77 0.20
N ARG A 141 6.39 5.79 0.00
CA ARG A 141 5.59 5.70 -1.22
C ARG A 141 4.54 6.80 -1.34
N ALA A 142 3.95 7.22 -0.23
CA ALA A 142 3.00 8.33 -0.21
C ALA A 142 3.69 9.64 -0.61
N HIS A 143 4.83 9.97 0.00
CA HIS A 143 5.63 11.14 -0.41
C HIS A 143 6.06 11.06 -1.87
N TYR A 144 6.50 9.88 -2.35
CA TYR A 144 6.85 9.71 -3.76
C TYR A 144 5.65 9.95 -4.69
N GLY A 145 4.47 9.44 -4.35
CA GLY A 145 3.23 9.67 -5.10
C GLY A 145 2.83 11.15 -5.11
N LEU A 146 2.88 11.82 -3.96
CA LEU A 146 2.62 13.26 -3.84
C LEU A 146 3.58 14.09 -4.71
N ALA A 147 4.86 13.70 -4.76
CA ALA A 147 5.85 14.32 -5.62
C ALA A 147 5.48 14.21 -7.11
N GLN A 148 5.06 13.02 -7.56
CA GLN A 148 4.62 12.82 -8.93
C GLN A 148 3.37 13.64 -9.28
N ILE A 149 2.44 13.78 -8.35
CA ILE A 149 1.25 14.62 -8.54
C ILE A 149 1.66 16.09 -8.67
N ALA A 150 2.59 16.55 -7.84
CA ALA A 150 3.13 17.91 -7.94
C ALA A 150 3.88 18.13 -9.27
N GLU A 151 4.64 17.15 -9.77
CA GLU A 151 5.25 17.20 -11.11
C GLU A 151 4.18 17.38 -12.19
N ALA A 152 3.11 16.58 -12.15
CA ALA A 152 2.03 16.62 -13.13
C ALA A 152 1.27 17.94 -13.14
N ARG A 153 1.25 18.65 -12.00
CA ARG A 153 0.71 20.01 -11.83
C ARG A 153 1.69 21.13 -12.21
N GLY A 154 2.94 20.78 -12.53
CA GLY A 154 3.99 21.75 -12.84
C GLY A 154 4.57 22.46 -11.61
N ASN A 155 4.21 22.02 -10.40
CA ASN A 155 4.70 22.56 -9.13
C ASN A 155 6.05 21.92 -8.79
N VAL A 156 7.11 22.34 -9.47
CA VAL A 156 8.45 21.72 -9.39
C VAL A 156 9.03 21.82 -7.97
N GLU A 157 8.85 22.93 -7.28
CA GLU A 157 9.34 23.13 -5.92
C GLU A 157 8.72 22.14 -4.93
N ASP A 158 7.40 21.94 -5.01
CA ASP A 158 6.69 20.98 -4.17
C ASP A 158 7.07 19.54 -4.51
N ALA A 159 7.23 19.23 -5.80
CA ALA A 159 7.67 17.91 -6.24
C ALA A 159 9.05 17.57 -5.65
N ILE A 160 10.02 18.49 -5.71
CA ILE A 160 11.34 18.29 -5.13
C ILE A 160 11.24 18.06 -3.62
N ARG A 161 10.46 18.88 -2.91
CA ARG A 161 10.26 18.75 -1.46
C ARG A 161 9.72 17.38 -1.09
N GLU A 162 8.69 16.89 -1.77
CA GLU A 162 8.10 15.57 -1.49
C GLU A 162 9.06 14.42 -1.85
N TYR A 163 9.87 14.53 -2.92
CA TYR A 163 10.92 13.56 -3.18
C TYR A 163 12.00 13.55 -2.11
N GLU A 164 12.37 14.71 -1.55
CA GLU A 164 13.30 14.81 -0.44
C GLU A 164 12.75 14.14 0.83
N GLU A 165 11.45 14.28 1.11
CA GLU A 165 10.79 13.57 2.22
C GLU A 165 10.80 12.04 1.98
N ALA A 166 10.47 11.57 0.77
CA ALA A 166 10.56 10.15 0.42
C ALA A 166 11.99 9.61 0.61
N MET A 167 13.01 10.37 0.23
CA MET A 167 14.41 10.03 0.46
C MET A 167 14.77 9.99 1.95
N ALA A 168 14.27 10.94 2.73
CA ALA A 168 14.53 11.05 4.16
C ALA A 168 13.95 9.87 4.95
N VAL A 169 12.81 9.31 4.51
CA VAL A 169 12.25 8.07 5.08
C VAL A 169 13.20 6.89 4.90
N GLY A 170 13.91 6.82 3.77
CA GLY A 170 14.95 5.81 3.54
C GLY A 170 14.46 4.37 3.46
N GLU A 171 13.26 4.14 2.89
CA GLU A 171 12.65 2.79 2.74
C GLU A 171 13.60 1.78 2.09
N SER A 172 14.27 2.18 1.01
CA SER A 172 15.25 1.36 0.30
C SER A 172 16.23 2.21 -0.50
N ALA A 173 17.41 1.66 -0.78
CA ALA A 173 18.39 2.34 -1.63
C ALA A 173 17.83 2.64 -3.04
N ALA A 174 17.05 1.71 -3.60
CA ALA A 174 16.43 1.89 -4.91
C ALA A 174 15.46 3.08 -4.94
N MET A 175 14.64 3.24 -3.90
CA MET A 175 13.72 4.38 -3.78
C MET A 175 14.47 5.71 -3.66
N VAL A 176 15.52 5.73 -2.83
CA VAL A 176 16.36 6.93 -2.63
C VAL A 176 17.07 7.31 -3.94
N ASP A 177 17.61 6.33 -4.66
CA ASP A 177 18.30 6.56 -5.93
C ASP A 177 17.33 7.08 -7.00
N GLU A 178 16.10 6.53 -7.07
CA GLU A 178 15.06 6.99 -8.00
C GLU A 178 14.61 8.43 -7.69
N ALA A 179 14.27 8.72 -6.43
CA ALA A 179 13.87 10.07 -6.02
C ALA A 179 14.98 11.10 -6.29
N LYS A 180 16.24 10.75 -6.01
CA LYS A 180 17.40 11.59 -6.33
C LYS A 180 17.56 11.82 -7.83
N ALA A 181 17.36 10.77 -8.64
CA ALA A 181 17.40 10.89 -10.10
C ALA A 181 16.29 11.82 -10.61
N ARG A 182 15.08 11.72 -10.05
CA ARG A 182 13.97 12.61 -10.38
C ARG A 182 14.23 14.06 -10.01
N ILE A 183 14.72 14.34 -8.80
CA ILE A 183 15.12 15.70 -8.39
C ILE A 183 16.15 16.29 -9.36
N ALA A 184 17.15 15.51 -9.76
CA ALA A 184 18.17 15.96 -10.71
C ALA A 184 17.58 16.29 -12.09
N ALA A 185 16.61 15.49 -12.56
CA ALA A 185 15.91 15.74 -13.82
C ALA A 185 15.05 17.02 -13.75
N LEU A 186 14.26 17.18 -12.68
CA LEU A 186 13.41 18.36 -12.44
C LEU A 186 14.21 19.65 -12.27
N SER A 187 15.45 19.55 -11.79
CA SER A 187 16.35 20.70 -11.65
C SER A 187 16.85 21.26 -12.99
N SER A 188 16.69 20.51 -14.09
CA SER A 188 17.12 20.95 -15.42
C SER A 188 16.18 22.02 -16.00
N SER A 189 16.74 22.98 -16.75
CA SER A 189 15.93 23.99 -17.47
C SER A 189 14.95 23.32 -18.42
N GLN A 190 15.40 22.27 -19.14
CA GLN A 190 14.58 21.57 -20.11
C GLN A 190 13.34 20.91 -19.48
N ALA A 191 13.46 20.33 -18.29
CA ALA A 191 12.30 19.76 -17.58
C ALA A 191 11.31 20.86 -17.18
N LYS A 192 11.81 21.99 -16.67
CA LYS A 192 10.97 23.15 -16.32
C LYS A 192 10.24 23.72 -17.53
N ASP A 193 10.95 23.87 -18.65
CA ASP A 193 10.38 24.35 -19.91
C ASP A 193 9.30 23.39 -20.43
N PHE A 194 9.54 22.07 -20.36
CA PHE A 194 8.55 21.05 -20.74
C PHE A 194 7.31 21.10 -19.84
N LEU A 195 7.48 21.15 -18.52
CA LEU A 195 6.36 21.18 -17.58
C LEU A 195 5.53 22.46 -17.75
N ALA A 196 6.18 23.61 -17.96
CA ALA A 196 5.49 24.87 -18.27
C ALA A 196 4.67 24.76 -19.58
N TRP A 197 5.28 24.24 -20.65
CA TRP A 197 4.57 23.99 -21.90
C TRP A 197 3.38 23.02 -21.71
N PHE A 198 3.58 21.93 -20.97
CA PHE A 198 2.56 20.92 -20.72
C PHE A 198 1.36 21.48 -19.94
N GLN A 199 1.59 22.41 -19.00
CA GLN A 199 0.49 23.08 -18.28
C GLN A 199 -0.36 23.98 -19.20
N GLU A 200 0.26 24.58 -20.22
CA GLU A 200 -0.44 25.44 -21.16
C GLU A 200 -1.22 24.67 -22.24
N GLN A 201 -0.96 23.36 -22.40
CA GLN A 201 -1.62 22.57 -23.42
C GLN A 201 -3.02 22.11 -22.98
N ASP A 202 -3.96 22.22 -23.92
CA ASP A 202 -5.27 21.59 -23.87
C ASP A 202 -5.26 20.33 -24.75
N PHE A 203 -5.45 19.18 -24.10
CA PHE A 203 -5.51 17.88 -24.75
C PHE A 203 -6.94 17.36 -24.93
N SER A 204 -7.95 18.17 -24.60
CA SER A 204 -9.35 17.77 -24.70
C SER A 204 -9.69 17.38 -26.15
N PRO A 205 -10.39 16.25 -26.37
CA PRO A 205 -10.78 15.84 -27.71
C PRO A 205 -11.59 16.94 -28.39
N ALA A 206 -11.31 17.20 -29.67
CA ALA A 206 -12.14 18.10 -30.46
C ALA A 206 -13.60 17.62 -30.44
N GLU A 207 -14.55 18.55 -30.29
CA GLU A 207 -15.95 18.17 -30.22
C GLU A 207 -16.39 17.38 -31.46
N PRO A 208 -16.93 16.16 -31.30
CA PRO A 208 -17.36 15.31 -32.41
C PRO A 208 -18.55 15.89 -33.21
N SER A 209 -19.15 16.98 -32.71
CA SER A 209 -20.28 17.69 -33.33
C SER A 209 -19.86 18.56 -34.53
N LEU A 210 -18.57 18.84 -34.70
CA LEU A 210 -18.06 19.58 -35.83
C LEU A 210 -17.55 18.59 -36.90
N PRO A 211 -18.15 18.53 -38.10
CA PRO A 211 -17.57 17.76 -39.18
C PRO A 211 -16.14 18.26 -39.45
N PRO A 212 -15.20 17.38 -39.84
CA PRO A 212 -13.84 17.79 -40.13
C PRO A 212 -13.89 18.98 -41.08
N SER A 213 -13.32 20.11 -40.66
CA SER A 213 -13.27 21.30 -41.49
C SER A 213 -12.45 20.96 -42.72
N LEU A 214 -13.15 20.70 -43.84
CA LEU A 214 -12.53 20.60 -45.15
C LEU A 214 -11.74 21.89 -45.39
N PRO A 215 -10.51 21.81 -45.96
CA PRO A 215 -9.81 22.99 -46.45
C PRO A 215 -10.79 23.84 -47.26
N GLY A 216 -10.81 25.15 -47.00
CA GLY A 216 -11.68 26.05 -47.76
C GLY A 216 -11.38 25.89 -49.25
N ALA A 217 -12.37 26.09 -50.12
CA ALA A 217 -12.21 25.91 -51.57
C ALA A 217 -11.10 26.76 -52.22
N GLY A 218 -10.48 27.69 -51.48
CA GLY A 218 -9.31 28.47 -51.90
C GLY A 218 -7.95 27.88 -51.53
N ASP A 219 -7.90 26.83 -50.70
CA ASP A 219 -6.66 26.11 -50.33
C ASP A 219 -6.46 24.82 -51.13
N LEU A 220 -7.44 24.45 -51.97
CA LEU A 220 -7.27 23.38 -52.94
C LEU A 220 -6.44 23.90 -54.12
N PRO A 221 -5.40 23.18 -54.56
CA PRO A 221 -4.73 23.49 -55.81
C PRO A 221 -5.76 23.44 -56.94
N ASP A 222 -5.64 24.35 -57.92
CA ASP A 222 -6.46 24.31 -59.13
C ASP A 222 -6.44 22.90 -59.73
N LEU A 223 -7.63 22.38 -60.08
CA LEU A 223 -7.73 21.08 -60.73
C LEU A 223 -6.78 21.05 -61.93
N PRO A 224 -5.86 20.06 -62.01
CA PRO A 224 -5.06 19.90 -63.21
C PRO A 224 -6.01 19.65 -64.38
N ASP A 225 -5.71 20.27 -65.52
CA ASP A 225 -6.45 20.02 -66.76
C ASP A 225 -6.24 18.57 -67.18
N LEU A 226 -7.14 17.70 -66.72
CA LEU A 226 -7.22 16.31 -67.10
C LEU A 226 -7.93 16.28 -68.45
N ASP A 227 -7.17 16.55 -69.51
CA ASP A 227 -7.58 16.30 -70.89
C ASP A 227 -7.64 14.78 -71.10
N LEU A 228 -8.68 14.17 -70.52
CA LEU A 228 -8.93 12.74 -70.64
C LEU A 228 -9.37 12.51 -72.10
N PRO A 229 -8.66 11.67 -72.86
CA PRO A 229 -9.15 11.26 -74.17
C PRO A 229 -10.55 10.66 -74.02
N PRO A 230 -11.44 10.83 -75.01
CA PRO A 230 -12.77 10.23 -74.94
C PRO A 230 -12.62 8.74 -74.66
N LEU A 231 -13.08 8.32 -73.48
CA LEU A 231 -13.19 6.93 -73.11
C LEU A 231 -14.25 6.32 -74.03
N ASP A 232 -13.80 5.61 -75.06
CA ASP A 232 -14.66 4.81 -75.92
C ASP A 232 -15.13 3.59 -75.13
N LEU A 233 -16.06 3.82 -74.21
CA LEU A 233 -16.77 2.78 -73.48
C LEU A 233 -17.80 2.19 -74.45
N PRO A 234 -17.74 0.88 -74.77
CA PRO A 234 -18.76 0.24 -75.59
C PRO A 234 -20.09 0.20 -74.83
N MET A 235 -20.91 1.23 -75.02
CA MET A 235 -22.29 1.36 -74.53
C MET A 235 -23.26 0.88 -75.62
N ASP A 236 -23.04 -0.32 -76.15
CA ASP A 236 -23.86 -0.92 -77.22
C ASP A 236 -24.53 -2.25 -76.79
N ASP A 237 -24.76 -2.45 -75.49
CA ASP A 237 -25.66 -3.51 -75.01
C ASP A 237 -26.29 -3.21 -73.65
N LEU A 238 -26.89 -2.03 -73.51
CA LEU A 238 -27.91 -1.80 -72.48
C LEU A 238 -29.18 -1.36 -73.18
N THR A 239 -29.89 -2.36 -73.69
CA THR A 239 -31.24 -2.23 -74.22
C THR A 239 -32.16 -1.67 -73.13
N GLU A 240 -32.83 -0.58 -73.46
CA GLU A 240 -33.96 -0.05 -72.72
C GLU A 240 -35.11 -1.07 -72.75
N GLU A 241 -35.28 -1.84 -71.67
CA GLU A 241 -36.60 -2.38 -71.34
C GLU A 241 -36.95 -2.14 -69.88
N ASP A 242 -38.09 -1.45 -69.74
CA ASP A 242 -38.99 -1.35 -68.61
C ASP A 242 -38.66 -0.37 -67.47
N ALA A 243 -38.99 0.89 -67.73
CA ALA A 243 -39.53 1.77 -66.70
C ALA A 243 -41.06 1.59 -66.66
N THR A 244 -41.57 0.77 -65.74
CA THR A 244 -42.97 0.87 -65.29
C THR A 244 -43.11 0.63 -63.78
N ASP A 245 -43.77 1.63 -63.17
CA ASP A 245 -44.49 1.68 -61.89
C ASP A 245 -43.79 1.47 -60.54
N ALA A 246 -43.72 2.60 -59.84
CA ALA A 246 -43.75 2.71 -58.39
C ALA A 246 -45.15 2.39 -57.82
N GLU A 247 -45.11 1.88 -56.58
CA GLU A 247 -46.18 1.75 -55.58
C GLU A 247 -47.19 0.59 -55.71
N THR A 248 -47.12 -0.35 -54.76
CA THR A 248 -48.03 -0.35 -53.59
C THR A 248 -47.68 -1.45 -52.58
N ASN A 249 -47.65 -1.06 -51.29
CA ASN A 249 -48.05 -1.81 -50.09
C ASN A 249 -47.33 -3.13 -49.71
N ASP A 250 -47.21 -3.55 -48.45
CA ASP A 250 -47.34 -3.06 -47.08
C ASP A 250 -47.10 -4.33 -46.20
N ALA A 251 -46.98 -4.16 -44.89
CA ALA A 251 -47.12 -5.18 -43.82
C ALA A 251 -45.93 -6.17 -43.61
N ALA A 252 -45.16 -6.03 -42.52
CA ALA A 252 -45.45 -6.43 -41.12
C ALA A 252 -45.22 -7.94 -40.89
N GLU A 253 -44.19 -8.33 -40.13
CA GLU A 253 -44.18 -8.55 -38.67
C GLU A 253 -44.47 -10.02 -38.28
N SER A 254 -43.75 -10.51 -37.27
CA SER A 254 -43.99 -11.71 -36.43
C SER A 254 -43.74 -13.09 -37.07
N GLY A 255 -43.22 -14.11 -36.38
CA GLY A 255 -42.85 -14.28 -34.97
C GLY A 255 -42.48 -15.75 -34.68
N GLU A 256 -41.92 -15.94 -33.48
CA GLU A 256 -41.94 -17.14 -32.59
C GLU A 256 -41.35 -18.51 -33.03
N GLY A 257 -40.72 -19.19 -32.06
CA GLY A 257 -40.78 -20.66 -31.98
C GLY A 257 -39.55 -21.44 -31.50
N GLU A 258 -39.29 -21.42 -30.20
CA GLU A 258 -38.78 -22.46 -29.26
C GLU A 258 -38.25 -23.85 -29.74
N ALA A 259 -37.15 -24.28 -29.06
CA ALA A 259 -37.00 -25.53 -28.28
C ALA A 259 -36.02 -26.66 -28.71
N GLU A 260 -35.35 -27.17 -27.66
CA GLU A 260 -34.81 -28.52 -27.37
C GLU A 260 -33.36 -28.92 -27.75
N GLU A 261 -32.54 -29.12 -26.70
CA GLU A 261 -31.47 -30.12 -26.64
C GLU A 261 -32.05 -31.53 -26.42
N PRO A 262 -31.29 -32.60 -26.74
CA PRO A 262 -30.79 -33.41 -25.63
C PRO A 262 -29.33 -33.90 -25.77
N ALA A 263 -28.77 -34.18 -24.59
CA ALA A 263 -27.42 -34.65 -24.26
C ALA A 263 -27.06 -36.09 -24.71
N MET A 264 -25.76 -36.44 -24.57
CA MET A 264 -25.10 -37.74 -24.25
C MET A 264 -23.64 -37.71 -24.82
N THR A 265 -22.51 -38.10 -24.22
CA THR A 265 -22.09 -38.61 -22.88
C THR A 265 -20.53 -38.66 -22.85
N GLU A 266 -19.94 -38.71 -21.64
CA GLU A 266 -18.64 -39.32 -21.20
C GLU A 266 -17.28 -38.71 -21.67
N GLU A 267 -16.51 -38.02 -20.81
CA GLU A 267 -15.57 -38.42 -19.70
C GLU A 267 -14.08 -38.60 -20.13
N PRO A 268 -13.07 -38.47 -19.24
CA PRO A 268 -11.96 -37.53 -19.42
C PRO A 268 -10.56 -38.21 -19.42
N ALA A 269 -9.52 -37.49 -19.86
CA ALA A 269 -8.12 -37.86 -19.62
C ALA A 269 -7.42 -36.67 -18.91
N LYS A 270 -7.29 -36.71 -17.59
CA LYS A 270 -6.23 -37.34 -16.76
C LYS A 270 -5.00 -36.44 -16.61
N THR A 271 -4.97 -35.83 -15.43
CA THR A 271 -3.89 -35.13 -14.74
C THR A 271 -2.68 -36.05 -14.53
N GLU A 272 -1.47 -35.55 -14.76
CA GLU A 272 -0.22 -36.11 -14.20
C GLU A 272 0.53 -35.00 -13.46
N ALA A 273 0.78 -35.25 -12.18
CA ALA A 273 1.64 -34.51 -11.26
C ALA A 273 2.84 -35.44 -10.89
N PRO A 274 3.93 -34.89 -10.34
CA PRO A 274 5.31 -35.28 -10.65
C PRO A 274 5.87 -36.45 -9.83
N GLU A 275 6.86 -37.14 -10.40
CA GLU A 275 7.67 -38.18 -9.75
C GLU A 275 8.92 -37.60 -9.07
N GLU A 276 9.08 -37.87 -7.77
CA GLU A 276 10.38 -37.93 -7.07
C GLU A 276 11.04 -39.31 -7.30
N PRO A 277 12.37 -39.42 -7.22
CA PRO A 277 13.01 -40.67 -6.86
C PRO A 277 13.66 -40.62 -5.47
N ALA A 278 13.18 -41.55 -4.65
CA ALA A 278 13.85 -42.39 -3.66
C ALA A 278 15.28 -42.06 -3.17
N THR A 279 15.34 -41.97 -1.85
CA THR A 279 16.44 -42.31 -0.92
C THR A 279 17.12 -43.66 -1.19
N GLU A 280 18.46 -43.68 -1.09
CA GLU A 280 19.28 -44.88 -0.90
C GLU A 280 20.06 -44.77 0.43
N GLU A 281 20.19 -45.92 1.08
CA GLU A 281 20.58 -46.19 2.46
C GLU A 281 22.09 -46.50 2.55
N ALA A 282 22.81 -45.97 3.55
CA ALA A 282 23.98 -46.63 4.16
C ALA A 282 24.39 -45.95 5.47
N ALA A 283 24.25 -46.67 6.57
CA ALA A 283 24.77 -46.32 7.89
C ALA A 283 26.06 -47.11 8.20
N ALA A 284 26.99 -46.39 8.84
CA ALA A 284 27.96 -46.79 9.88
C ALA A 284 28.93 -47.97 9.66
N GLU A 285 30.24 -47.69 9.79
CA GLU A 285 31.06 -48.24 10.89
C GLU A 285 32.36 -47.44 11.15
N GLU A 286 32.89 -47.65 12.36
CA GLU A 286 33.79 -46.87 13.20
C GLU A 286 35.20 -46.51 12.69
N THR A 287 35.77 -45.45 13.26
CA THR A 287 37.02 -45.57 14.05
C THR A 287 37.25 -44.32 14.92
N THR A 288 37.39 -44.56 16.23
CA THR A 288 37.72 -43.60 17.28
C THR A 288 39.01 -44.07 17.93
N GLU A 289 40.05 -43.23 17.96
CA GLU A 289 41.17 -43.21 18.94
C GLU A 289 42.08 -42.03 18.53
N GLU A 290 42.07 -40.89 19.22
CA GLU A 290 42.68 -40.59 20.53
C GLU A 290 43.99 -39.79 20.35
N LYS A 291 43.97 -38.51 20.76
CA LYS A 291 45.07 -37.91 21.54
C LYS A 291 44.63 -36.68 22.36
N ALA A 292 44.48 -36.92 23.66
CA ALA A 292 44.66 -36.09 24.87
C ALA A 292 44.99 -34.57 24.69
N ALA A 293 44.21 -33.64 25.26
CA ALA A 293 44.14 -33.15 26.67
C ALA A 293 45.35 -32.26 27.07
N GLU A 294 45.21 -30.91 27.05
CA GLU A 294 44.93 -29.97 28.18
C GLU A 294 46.19 -29.60 29.03
N PRO A 295 46.24 -28.49 29.83
CA PRO A 295 45.24 -27.43 30.04
C PRO A 295 45.81 -25.97 30.04
N ALA A 296 44.89 -25.03 30.21
CA ALA A 296 45.13 -23.62 30.53
C ALA A 296 45.36 -23.39 32.03
N GLU A 297 46.29 -22.50 32.39
CA GLU A 297 46.23 -21.59 33.54
C GLU A 297 47.42 -20.60 33.49
N GLU A 298 47.15 -19.29 33.52
CA GLU A 298 47.72 -18.38 34.52
C GLU A 298 47.01 -17.02 34.48
N MET A 299 46.23 -16.77 35.53
CA MET A 299 45.74 -15.45 35.94
C MET A 299 46.84 -14.71 36.74
N LYS A 300 46.96 -13.40 36.52
CA LYS A 300 47.29 -12.38 37.53
C LYS A 300 46.26 -11.27 37.30
N GLU A 301 45.23 -11.11 38.11
CA GLU A 301 45.23 -10.56 39.48
C GLU A 301 45.86 -9.16 39.55
N GLU A 302 45.00 -8.13 39.45
CA GLU A 302 45.04 -6.96 40.33
C GLU A 302 43.62 -6.38 40.46
N ALA A 303 43.19 -6.21 41.72
CA ALA A 303 41.86 -5.80 42.13
C ALA A 303 41.68 -4.26 42.15
N PRO A 304 40.43 -3.75 42.15
CA PRO A 304 40.15 -2.31 42.15
C PRO A 304 39.82 -1.75 43.55
N ALA A 305 40.20 -0.49 43.78
CA ALA A 305 39.72 0.41 44.82
C ALA A 305 39.91 1.84 44.25
N GLU A 306 39.07 2.86 44.42
CA GLU A 306 37.97 3.15 45.34
C GLU A 306 37.25 4.39 44.77
N GLU A 307 35.96 4.57 45.09
CA GLU A 307 35.17 5.78 44.81
C GLU A 307 35.75 7.05 45.44
N ALA A 308 35.63 8.20 44.77
CA ALA A 308 35.48 9.49 45.43
C ALA A 308 34.86 10.56 44.52
N VAL A 309 33.56 10.80 44.70
CA VAL A 309 32.89 12.08 44.39
C VAL A 309 33.34 13.11 45.44
N LYS A 310 33.76 14.32 45.03
CA LYS A 310 33.51 15.58 45.76
C LYS A 310 33.91 16.83 44.96
N GLU A 311 32.86 17.50 44.50
CA GLU A 311 32.58 18.94 44.61
C GLU A 311 33.56 19.79 45.46
N ALA A 312 34.02 20.91 44.89
CA ALA A 312 34.42 22.10 45.63
C ALA A 312 34.07 23.36 44.82
N ALA A 313 33.26 24.21 45.44
CA ALA A 313 32.78 25.51 44.98
C ALA A 313 33.79 26.66 45.23
N ALA A 314 33.63 27.77 44.48
CA ALA A 314 33.75 29.18 44.92
C ALA A 314 33.76 30.08 43.65
N GLU A 315 32.67 30.78 43.31
CA GLU A 315 32.25 32.10 43.85
C GLU A 315 33.07 33.29 43.29
N LYS A 316 32.51 33.98 42.29
CA LYS A 316 32.33 35.45 42.25
C LYS A 316 31.54 35.91 41.02
N ALA A 317 30.40 36.55 41.25
CA ALA A 317 29.67 37.44 40.33
C ALA A 317 30.04 38.92 40.66
N PRO A 318 29.39 39.98 40.11
CA PRO A 318 28.65 40.18 38.84
C PRO A 318 29.01 41.50 38.09
N GLU A 319 28.55 41.71 36.85
CA GLU A 319 28.13 43.03 36.29
C GLU A 319 27.34 42.79 34.97
N VAL A 320 25.99 42.90 34.96
CA VAL A 320 25.10 44.05 34.65
C VAL A 320 24.72 44.16 33.15
N GLU A 321 23.38 44.10 32.91
CA GLU A 321 22.50 44.64 31.83
C GLU A 321 22.93 44.48 30.35
N GLU A 322 22.08 44.05 29.41
CA GLU A 322 20.81 44.69 29.00
C GLU A 322 19.77 43.68 28.46
N THR A 323 18.51 43.95 28.79
CA THR A 323 17.28 43.45 28.15
C THR A 323 16.90 44.33 26.95
N PRO A 324 16.36 43.82 25.83
CA PRO A 324 15.63 44.66 24.89
C PRO A 324 14.16 44.77 25.33
N ALA A 325 13.75 46.00 25.60
CA ALA A 325 12.36 46.37 25.87
C ALA A 325 11.53 46.38 24.58
N THR A 326 10.32 45.85 24.71
CA THR A 326 9.16 46.07 23.87
C THR A 326 8.61 47.46 24.16
N ASP A 327 8.37 48.30 23.15
CA ASP A 327 7.32 49.31 23.25
C ASP A 327 6.76 49.71 21.89
N GLU A 328 5.45 49.90 21.92
CA GLU A 328 4.47 50.21 20.89
C GLU A 328 4.58 51.71 20.51
N PRO A 329 3.96 52.16 19.40
CA PRO A 329 3.46 53.53 19.39
C PRO A 329 1.98 53.60 19.02
N ALA A 330 1.21 54.17 19.95
CA ALA A 330 -0.09 54.78 19.69
C ALA A 330 0.09 56.24 19.23
N ALA A 331 -0.90 56.69 18.47
CA ALA A 331 -0.99 57.95 17.74
C ALA A 331 -1.07 59.25 18.58
N SER A 332 -0.68 60.38 17.96
CA SER A 332 -1.33 61.69 18.10
C SER A 332 -0.83 62.71 17.05
N ASP A 333 -1.81 63.43 16.46
CA ASP A 333 -1.78 64.72 15.76
C ASP A 333 -0.46 65.51 15.62
N GLU A 334 -0.09 65.88 14.38
CA GLU A 334 -0.24 67.24 13.81
C GLU A 334 0.00 67.22 12.28
#